data_AF-A0A5C4STK5-F1
#
_entry.id   AF-A0A5C4STK5-F1
#
_cell.length_a   1.000
_cell.length_b   1.000
_cell.length_c   1.000
_cell.angle_alpha   90.00
_cell.angle_beta   90.00
_cell.angle_gamma   90.00
#
_symmetry.space_group_name_H-M   'P 1'
#
loop_
_entity.id
_entity.type
_entity.pdbx_description
1 polymer ?
#
loop_
_entity_poly.entity_id
_entity_poly.type
_entity_poly.pdbx_seq_one_letter_code
_entity_poly.pdbx_strand_id
1 'polypeptide(L)'
;MSRPRLTLIVNNDVPCDQPGTSPTAKSWSNQFDPFALKSHAPDLWSAYFRQRFHSPREVALFCDVSFQTALNWWAATTAPASHTALLMMLTDPAVVTFFQHELRGAA
;
A
#
# COMPACT_ATOMS: atom_id res chain seq x y z
N MET A 1 -40.78 -13.68 27.31
CA MET A 1 -39.77 -12.69 26.84
C MET A 1 -39.81 -12.66 25.32
N SER A 2 -40.22 -11.54 24.73
CA SER A 2 -40.33 -11.41 23.26
C SER A 2 -38.97 -11.02 22.67
N ARG A 3 -38.51 -11.75 21.65
CA ARG A 3 -37.20 -11.55 21.02
C ARG A 3 -37.30 -10.39 20.02
N PRO A 4 -36.44 -9.37 20.06
CA PRO A 4 -36.46 -8.31 19.06
C PRO A 4 -36.14 -8.90 17.68
N ARG A 5 -37.05 -8.70 16.72
CA ARG A 5 -36.85 -9.05 15.32
C ARG A 5 -36.49 -7.80 14.56
N LEU A 6 -35.28 -7.79 13.99
CA LEU A 6 -34.87 -6.80 13.01
C LEU A 6 -35.36 -7.26 11.65
N THR A 7 -36.11 -6.40 10.97
CA THR A 7 -36.58 -6.62 9.60
C THR A 7 -35.81 -5.67 8.70
N LEU A 8 -35.04 -6.23 7.76
CA LEU A 8 -34.40 -5.44 6.72
C LEU A 8 -35.47 -5.03 5.70
N ILE A 9 -35.69 -3.72 5.55
CA ILE A 9 -36.54 -3.16 4.51
C ILE A 9 -35.60 -2.54 3.47
N VAL A 10 -35.60 -3.08 2.25
CA VAL A 10 -34.86 -2.52 1.13
C VAL A 10 -35.87 -1.77 0.26
N ASN A 11 -35.69 -0.46 0.12
CA ASN A 11 -36.50 0.38 -0.74
C ASN A 11 -35.64 0.93 -1.88
N ASN A 12 -35.98 0.58 -3.12
CA ASN A 12 -35.27 1.00 -4.32
C ASN A 12 -35.91 2.24 -4.99
N ASP A 13 -37.02 2.74 -4.45
CA ASP A 13 -37.77 3.87 -5.01
C ASP A 13 -37.27 5.23 -4.48
N VAL A 14 -36.17 5.25 -3.72
CA VAL A 14 -35.58 6.49 -3.19
C VAL A 14 -34.56 7.03 -4.21
N PRO A 15 -34.77 8.23 -4.79
CA PRO A 15 -33.77 8.87 -5.63
C PRO A 15 -32.48 9.08 -4.83
N CYS A 16 -31.34 8.72 -5.41
CA CYS A 16 -30.04 8.70 -4.73
C CYS A 16 -29.55 10.06 -4.21
N ASP A 17 -30.20 11.19 -4.49
CA ASP A 17 -29.71 12.54 -4.18
C ASP A 17 -30.21 13.11 -2.82
N GLN A 18 -30.21 12.29 -1.76
CA GLN A 18 -30.37 12.81 -0.39
C GLN A 18 -29.02 13.27 0.20
N PRO A 19 -28.98 14.35 1.00
CA PRO A 19 -27.77 14.73 1.74
C PRO A 19 -27.40 13.61 2.72
N GLY A 20 -26.32 12.89 2.39
CA GLY A 20 -25.97 11.58 2.94
C GLY A 20 -25.37 10.65 1.88
N THR A 21 -25.69 10.92 0.60
CA THR A 21 -25.11 10.28 -0.59
C THR A 21 -23.92 11.06 -1.15
N SER A 22 -23.10 11.63 -0.28
CA SER A 22 -21.71 11.91 -0.67
C SER A 22 -21.12 10.62 -1.22
N PRO A 23 -20.29 10.63 -2.29
CA PRO A 23 -19.69 9.41 -2.83
C PRO A 23 -19.14 8.63 -1.64
N THR A 24 -19.77 7.49 -1.33
CA THR A 24 -19.41 6.68 -0.18
C THR A 24 -17.94 6.44 -0.33
N ALA A 25 -17.15 6.99 0.59
CA ALA A 25 -15.72 6.79 0.61
C ALA A 25 -15.53 5.29 0.44
N LYS A 26 -15.09 4.86 -0.77
CA LYS A 26 -15.04 3.44 -1.10
C LYS A 26 -14.29 2.80 0.04
N SER A 27 -14.83 1.72 0.61
CA SER A 27 -14.10 0.93 1.62
C SER A 27 -12.65 0.81 1.15
N TRP A 28 -11.67 1.01 2.03
CA TRP A 28 -10.24 0.98 1.65
C TRP A 28 -9.89 -0.30 0.86
N SER A 29 -10.58 -1.40 1.18
CA SER A 29 -10.51 -2.68 0.45
C SER A 29 -10.97 -2.63 -1.03
N ASN A 30 -11.79 -1.66 -1.42
CA ASN A 30 -12.21 -1.41 -2.80
C ASN A 30 -11.32 -0.37 -3.52
N GLN A 31 -10.39 0.28 -2.82
CA GLN A 31 -9.43 1.23 -3.40
C GLN A 31 -8.05 0.61 -3.61
N PHE A 32 -7.71 -0.41 -2.82
CA PHE A 32 -6.44 -1.13 -2.91
C PHE A 32 -6.70 -2.59 -3.26
N ASP A 33 -6.18 -3.05 -4.40
CA ASP A 33 -6.05 -4.47 -4.68
C ASP A 33 -4.88 -5.05 -3.85
N PRO A 34 -5.14 -5.85 -2.80
CA PRO A 34 -4.08 -6.36 -1.94
C PRO A 34 -3.20 -7.40 -2.65
N PHE A 35 -3.73 -8.08 -3.67
CA PHE A 35 -2.97 -9.05 -4.45
C PHE A 35 -2.02 -8.33 -5.40
N ALA A 36 -2.52 -7.34 -6.14
CA ALA A 36 -1.68 -6.51 -6.99
C ALA A 36 -0.56 -5.83 -6.20
N LEU A 37 -0.85 -5.30 -5.01
CA LEU A 37 0.20 -4.72 -4.16
C LEU A 37 1.28 -5.76 -3.80
N LYS A 38 0.88 -6.97 -3.41
CA LYS A 38 1.83 -8.03 -3.04
C LYS A 38 2.68 -8.47 -4.23
N SER A 39 2.09 -8.60 -5.42
CA SER A 39 2.82 -9.02 -6.61
C SER A 39 3.81 -7.97 -7.11
N HIS A 40 3.46 -6.68 -7.01
CA HIS A 40 4.30 -5.57 -7.49
C HIS A 40 5.20 -4.97 -6.39
N ALA A 41 5.12 -5.45 -5.15
CA ALA A 41 5.94 -4.92 -4.06
C ALA A 41 7.45 -4.96 -4.36
N PRO A 42 8.03 -6.05 -4.90
CA PRO A 42 9.46 -6.07 -5.23
C PRO A 42 9.86 -4.99 -6.24
N ASP A 43 9.02 -4.76 -7.26
CA ASP A 43 9.27 -3.73 -8.28
C ASP A 43 9.20 -2.32 -7.71
N LEU A 44 8.17 -2.03 -6.90
CA LEU A 44 8.01 -0.74 -6.23
C LEU A 44 9.19 -0.42 -5.31
N TRP A 45 9.61 -1.39 -4.50
CA TRP A 45 10.75 -1.21 -3.62
C TRP A 45 12.07 -1.06 -4.41
N SER A 46 12.27 -1.86 -5.46
CA SER A 46 13.44 -1.73 -6.33
C SER A 46 13.52 -0.34 -6.97
N ALA A 47 12.41 0.18 -7.48
CA ALA A 47 12.33 1.51 -8.05
C ALA A 47 12.66 2.61 -7.02
N TYR A 48 12.10 2.51 -5.81
CA TYR A 48 12.44 3.40 -4.70
C TYR A 48 13.95 3.38 -4.41
N PHE A 49 14.53 2.18 -4.24
CA PHE A 49 15.95 2.04 -3.92
C PHE A 49 16.85 2.63 -5.00
N ARG A 50 16.52 2.42 -6.28
CA ARG A 50 17.26 2.95 -7.42
C ARG A 50 17.15 4.47 -7.57
N GLN A 51 16.03 5.06 -7.13
CA GLN A 51 15.89 6.51 -7.10
C GLN A 51 16.64 7.14 -5.93
N ARG A 52 16.63 6.48 -4.77
CA ARG A 52 17.14 7.04 -3.51
C ARG A 52 18.64 6.82 -3.29
N PHE A 53 19.18 5.73 -3.80
CA PHE A 53 20.56 5.28 -3.56
C PHE A 53 21.27 5.00 -4.89
N HIS A 54 22.61 5.00 -4.87
CA HIS A 54 23.43 4.77 -6.07
C HIS A 54 23.87 3.31 -6.22
N SER A 55 23.75 2.50 -5.16
CA SER A 55 24.16 1.10 -5.20
C SER A 55 23.42 0.23 -4.18
N PRO A 56 23.36 -1.11 -4.41
CA PRO A 56 22.85 -2.06 -3.41
C PRO A 56 23.64 -2.01 -2.10
N ARG A 57 24.90 -1.56 -2.13
CA ARG A 57 25.73 -1.45 -0.92
C ARG A 57 25.22 -0.34 0.00
N GLU A 58 24.78 0.79 -0.56
CA GLU A 58 24.18 1.87 0.23
C GLU A 58 22.86 1.41 0.87
N VAL A 59 22.05 0.63 0.15
CA VAL A 59 20.83 0.01 0.70
C VAL A 59 21.13 -0.91 1.87
N ALA A 60 22.16 -1.76 1.74
CA ALA A 60 22.58 -2.67 2.82
C ALA A 60 22.97 -1.90 4.10
N LEU A 61 23.74 -0.82 3.94
CA LEU A 61 24.16 0.04 5.05
C LEU A 61 23.00 0.80 5.67
N PHE A 62 22.12 1.37 4.85
CA PHE A 62 20.98 2.15 5.32
C PHE A 62 19.96 1.30 6.09
N CYS A 63 19.65 0.11 5.57
CA CYS A 63 18.66 -0.79 6.17
C CYS A 63 19.24 -1.74 7.22
N ASP A 64 20.55 -1.71 7.47
CA ASP A 64 21.28 -2.66 8.33
C ASP A 64 20.99 -4.13 7.99
N VAL A 65 21.16 -4.48 6.71
CA VAL A 65 20.94 -5.83 6.19
C VAL A 65 22.16 -6.37 5.43
N SER A 66 22.15 -7.67 5.16
CA SER A 66 23.21 -8.28 4.35
C SER A 66 23.24 -7.70 2.92
N PHE A 67 24.42 -7.69 2.30
CA PHE A 67 24.56 -7.26 0.91
C PHE A 67 23.70 -8.09 -0.05
N GLN A 68 23.56 -9.41 0.17
CA GLN A 68 22.71 -10.26 -0.66
C GLN A 68 21.23 -9.89 -0.56
N THR A 69 20.76 -9.56 0.65
CA THR A 69 19.39 -9.08 0.87
C THR A 69 19.15 -7.78 0.08
N ALA A 70 20.06 -6.83 0.19
CA ALA A 70 19.99 -5.58 -0.55
C ALA A 70 20.07 -5.78 -2.07
N LEU A 71 20.91 -6.70 -2.55
CA LEU A 71 21.01 -7.07 -3.96
C LEU A 71 19.67 -7.64 -4.48
N ASN A 72 19.03 -8.52 -3.70
CA ASN A 72 17.73 -9.09 -4.06
C ASN A 72 16.63 -8.03 -4.15
N TRP A 73 16.61 -7.07 -3.23
CA TRP A 73 15.69 -5.93 -3.29
C TRP A 73 15.97 -5.01 -4.47
N TRP A 74 17.24 -4.72 -4.73
CA TRP A 74 17.66 -3.92 -5.88
C TRP A 74 17.30 -4.55 -7.23
N ALA A 75 17.31 -5.89 -7.29
CA ALA A 75 16.95 -6.66 -8.47
C ALA A 75 15.46 -6.99 -8.57
N ALA A 76 14.61 -6.47 -7.66
CA ALA A 76 13.18 -6.79 -7.57
C ALA A 76 12.89 -8.30 -7.38
N THR A 77 13.83 -9.08 -6.84
CA THR A 77 13.62 -10.51 -6.56
C THR A 77 12.73 -10.72 -5.34
N THR A 78 12.91 -9.88 -4.32
CA THR A 78 12.09 -9.88 -3.10
C THR A 78 11.86 -8.45 -2.64
N ALA A 79 10.88 -8.26 -1.77
CA ALA A 79 10.63 -6.99 -1.09
C ALA A 79 11.12 -7.04 0.37
N PRO A 80 11.30 -5.87 1.02
CA PRO A 80 11.49 -5.81 2.46
C PRO A 80 10.33 -6.47 3.21
N ALA A 81 10.66 -7.17 4.30
CA ALA A 81 9.65 -7.67 5.22
C ALA A 81 8.90 -6.51 5.89
N SER A 82 7.71 -6.79 6.41
CA SER A 82 6.81 -5.76 6.97
C SER A 82 7.45 -4.87 8.02
N HIS A 83 8.26 -5.43 8.92
CA HIS A 83 8.95 -4.66 9.96
C HIS A 83 10.02 -3.72 9.38
N THR A 84 10.79 -4.16 8.38
CA THR A 84 11.78 -3.30 7.70
C THR A 84 11.11 -2.23 6.86
N ALA A 85 10.05 -2.58 6.12
CA ALA A 85 9.24 -1.62 5.37
C ALA A 85 8.66 -0.53 6.29
N LEU A 86 8.12 -0.92 7.44
CA LEU A 86 7.62 0.01 8.45
C LEU A 86 8.73 0.92 8.97
N LEU A 87 9.88 0.35 9.34
CA LEU A 87 11.02 1.14 9.81
C LEU A 87 11.44 2.17 8.77
N MET A 88 11.58 1.77 7.51
CA MET A 88 11.92 2.67 6.41
C MET A 88 10.89 3.80 6.20
N MET A 89 9.60 3.49 6.27
CA MET A 89 8.55 4.51 6.16
C MET A 89 8.58 5.51 7.31
N LEU A 90 9.06 5.11 8.49
CA LEU A 90 9.20 5.97 9.67
C LEU A 90 10.51 6.76 9.67
N THR A 91 11.57 6.25 9.05
CA THR A 91 12.90 6.87 9.05
C THR A 91 13.20 7.70 7.81
N ASP A 92 12.61 7.38 6.66
CA ASP A 92 12.76 8.14 5.42
C ASP A 92 11.40 8.58 4.86
N PRO A 93 11.00 9.85 5.07
CA PRO A 93 9.76 10.41 4.52
C PRO A 93 9.66 10.34 2.99
N ALA A 94 10.78 10.20 2.27
CA ALA A 94 10.79 10.05 0.83
C ALA A 94 10.12 8.74 0.38
N VAL A 95 10.18 7.68 1.19
CA VAL A 95 9.50 6.40 0.90
C VAL A 95 8.01 6.63 0.71
N VAL A 96 7.36 7.26 1.68
CA VAL A 96 5.90 7.46 1.63
C VAL A 96 5.51 8.33 0.44
N THR A 97 6.27 9.39 0.18
CA THR A 97 6.02 10.30 -0.94
C THR A 97 6.19 9.60 -2.29
N PHE A 98 7.22 8.75 -2.43
CA PHE A 98 7.44 7.96 -3.63
C PHE A 98 6.29 6.99 -3.90
N PHE A 99 5.88 6.20 -2.90
CA PHE A 99 4.82 5.20 -3.06
C PHE A 99 3.49 5.86 -3.43
N GLN A 100 3.17 7.02 -2.83
CA GLN A 100 1.97 7.77 -3.19
C GLN A 100 1.99 8.30 -4.62
N HIS A 101 3.17 8.61 -5.17
CA HIS A 101 3.32 9.06 -6.56
C HIS A 101 3.13 7.88 -7.52
N GLU A 102 3.87 6.79 -7.32
CA GLU A 102 3.81 5.61 -8.18
C GLU A 102 2.41 5.00 -8.22
N LEU A 103 1.75 4.88 -7.07
CA LEU A 103 0.40 4.32 -7.00
C LEU A 103 -0.67 5.23 -7.62
N ARG A 104 -0.44 6.54 -7.71
CA ARG A 104 -1.31 7.45 -8.45
C ARG A 104 -1.12 7.35 -9.97
N GLY A 105 0.09 7.03 -10.43
CA GLY A 105 0.38 6.83 -11.86
C GLY A 105 -0.14 5.49 -12.41
N ALA A 106 -0.39 4.51 -11.53
CA ALA A 106 -0.83 3.16 -11.90
C ALA A 106 -2.36 2.95 -11.86
N ALA A 107 -3.15 3.95 -11.43
CA ALA A 107 -4.61 3.90 -11.30
C ALA A 107 -5.32 4.68 -12.41
#